data_AF-A0A087L1Q5-F1
#
_entry.id   AF-A0A087L1Q5-F1
#
_cell.length_a   1.000
_cell.length_b   1.000
_cell.length_c   1.000
_cell.angle_alpha   90.00
_cell.angle_beta   90.00
_cell.angle_gamma   90.00
#
_symmetry.space_group_name_H-M   'P 1'
#
loop_
_entity.id
_entity.type
_entity.pdbx_description
1 polymer ?
#
loop_
_entity_poly.entity_id
_entity_poly.type
_entity_poly.pdbx_seq_one_letter_code
_entity_poly.pdbx_strand_id
1 'polypeptide(L)'
;MDTADTETPNKLLYEGLEGVMSCLQVLVICLGKSGHLDTAEYTRLLAEWRLQEAPPESITEALIDRMLAMLVDEPEVLLRRMSMQLLPGSGDEQQTD
;
A
#
# COMPACT_ATOMS: atom_id res chain seq x y z
N MET A 1 -10.63 43.61 -1.80
CA MET A 1 -10.95 43.32 -0.40
C MET A 1 -10.93 41.81 -0.30
N ASP A 2 -9.76 41.31 0.12
CA ASP A 2 -9.38 39.90 0.21
C ASP A 2 -10.43 39.03 0.89
N THR A 3 -11.01 38.11 0.13
CA THR A 3 -11.59 36.89 0.69
C THR A 3 -10.44 35.94 0.97
N ALA A 4 -9.93 36.05 2.19
CA ALA A 4 -8.82 35.27 2.71
C ALA A 4 -8.99 33.77 2.39
N ASP A 5 -7.99 33.25 1.68
CA ASP A 5 -7.58 31.87 1.55
C ASP A 5 -8.02 31.00 2.73
N THR A 6 -9.13 30.30 2.55
CA THR A 6 -9.47 29.14 3.38
C THR A 6 -9.25 27.88 2.54
N GLU A 7 -8.17 27.83 1.75
CA GLU A 7 -7.64 26.57 1.18
C GLU A 7 -6.87 25.81 2.28
N THR A 8 -7.68 25.34 3.21
CA THR A 8 -7.62 24.11 4.01
C THR A 8 -6.23 23.53 4.39
N PRO A 9 -5.95 23.34 5.69
CA PRO A 9 -4.73 22.69 6.20
C PRO A 9 -4.47 21.28 5.64
N ASN A 10 -5.51 20.62 5.11
CA ASN A 10 -5.39 19.33 4.44
C ASN A 10 -4.51 19.38 3.19
N LYS A 11 -4.55 20.45 2.39
CA LYS A 11 -3.77 20.55 1.14
C LYS A 11 -2.27 20.53 1.41
N LEU A 12 -1.82 21.29 2.42
CA LEU A 12 -0.42 21.29 2.87
C LEU A 12 0.02 19.93 3.44
N LEU A 13 -0.89 19.23 4.14
CA LEU A 13 -0.61 17.87 4.63
C LEU A 13 -0.41 16.88 3.47
N TYR A 14 -1.26 16.93 2.43
CA TYR A 14 -1.13 16.08 1.26
C TYR A 14 0.14 16.39 0.45
N GLU A 15 0.48 17.67 0.25
CA GLU A 15 1.72 18.08 -0.43
C GLU A 15 2.97 17.64 0.36
N GLY A 16 2.95 17.80 1.69
CA GLY A 16 4.03 17.32 2.55
C GLY A 16 4.19 15.81 2.49
N LEU A 17 3.09 15.07 2.49
CA LEU A 17 3.06 13.61 2.38
C LEU A 17 3.61 13.14 1.02
N GLU A 18 3.27 13.83 -0.07
CA GLU A 18 3.81 13.54 -1.40
C GLU A 18 5.33 13.78 -1.48
N GLY A 19 5.82 14.84 -0.83
CA GLY A 19 7.26 15.09 -0.70
C GLY A 19 7.99 13.96 0.04
N VAL A 20 7.46 13.52 1.19
CA VAL A 20 8.02 12.40 1.96
C VAL A 20 8.00 11.11 1.14
N MET A 21 6.90 10.84 0.43
CA MET A 21 6.78 9.64 -0.42
C MET A 21 7.79 9.62 -1.56
N SER A 22 8.07 10.78 -2.16
CA SER A 22 9.08 10.88 -3.21
C SER A 22 10.48 10.56 -2.69
N CYS A 23 10.81 10.99 -1.47
CA CYS A 23 12.07 10.62 -0.83
C CYS A 23 12.16 9.12 -0.51
N LEU A 24 11.08 8.55 0.03
CA LEU A 24 11.00 7.11 0.32
C LEU A 24 11.12 6.27 -0.96
N GLN A 25 10.49 6.69 -2.05
CA GLN A 25 10.60 6.05 -3.35
C GLN A 25 12.05 5.95 -3.83
N VAL A 26 12.80 7.05 -3.79
CA VAL A 26 14.22 7.05 -4.19
C VAL A 26 15.03 6.10 -3.34
N LEU A 27 14.79 6.07 -2.02
CA LEU A 27 15.47 5.16 -1.10
C LEU A 27 15.18 3.69 -1.42
N VAL A 28 13.91 3.33 -1.61
CA VAL A 28 13.48 1.96 -1.96
C VAL A 28 14.13 1.51 -3.26
N ILE A 29 14.16 2.36 -4.28
CA ILE A 29 14.83 2.07 -5.56
C ILE A 29 16.33 1.85 -5.36
N CYS A 30 17.00 2.73 -4.61
CA CYS A 30 18.43 2.63 -4.35
C CYS A 30 18.77 1.35 -3.59
N LEU A 31 18.01 1.01 -2.55
CA LEU A 31 18.22 -0.20 -1.74
C LEU A 31 17.95 -1.48 -2.54
N GLY A 32 16.93 -1.47 -3.40
CA GLY A 32 16.66 -2.57 -4.33
C GLY A 32 17.82 -2.77 -5.31
N LYS A 33 18.31 -1.68 -5.92
CA LYS A 33 19.47 -1.73 -6.84
C LYS A 33 20.77 -2.16 -6.18
N SER A 34 20.98 -1.82 -4.91
CA SER A 34 22.16 -2.26 -4.15
C SER A 34 22.05 -3.68 -3.61
N GLY A 35 20.90 -4.35 -3.78
CA GLY A 35 20.64 -5.68 -3.24
C GLY A 35 20.47 -5.71 -1.71
N HIS A 36 20.23 -4.56 -1.09
CA HIS A 36 19.99 -4.44 0.34
C HIS A 36 18.51 -4.52 0.72
N LEU A 37 17.63 -4.52 -0.29
CA LEU A 37 16.21 -4.73 -0.14
C LEU A 37 15.77 -5.87 -1.05
N ASP A 38 15.31 -6.96 -0.45
CA ASP A 38 14.55 -7.96 -1.20
C ASP A 38 13.19 -7.35 -1.57
N THR A 39 13.08 -6.99 -2.84
CA THR A 39 11.90 -6.31 -3.38
C THR A 39 10.68 -7.23 -3.32
N ALA A 40 10.86 -8.55 -3.45
CA ALA A 40 9.77 -9.52 -3.40
C ALA A 40 9.25 -9.68 -1.97
N GLU A 41 10.16 -9.80 -0.99
CA GLU A 41 9.78 -9.87 0.42
C GLU A 41 9.09 -8.59 0.88
N TYR A 42 9.64 -7.42 0.51
CA TYR A 42 9.06 -6.14 0.85
C TYR A 42 7.67 -5.93 0.24
N THR A 43 7.50 -6.33 -1.03
CA THR A 43 6.20 -6.31 -1.71
C THR A 43 5.18 -7.21 -0.98
N ARG A 44 5.58 -8.40 -0.55
CA ARG A 44 4.71 -9.32 0.21
C ARG A 44 4.26 -8.71 1.53
N LEU A 45 5.18 -8.09 2.28
CA LEU A 45 4.88 -7.42 3.54
C LEU A 45 3.89 -6.26 3.36
N LEU A 46 4.09 -5.43 2.33
CA LEU A 46 3.16 -4.34 2.01
C LEU A 46 1.77 -4.87 1.62
N ALA A 47 1.70 -5.94 0.83
CA ALA A 47 0.44 -6.55 0.44
C ALA A 47 -0.30 -7.21 1.64
N GLU A 48 0.42 -7.84 2.56
CA GLU A 48 -0.16 -8.35 3.81
C GLU A 48 -0.70 -7.20 4.66
N TRP A 49 0.08 -6.14 4.82
CA TRP A 49 -0.33 -4.96 5.58
C TRP A 49 -1.58 -4.31 4.97
N ARG A 50 -1.61 -4.20 3.64
CA ARG A 50 -2.74 -3.69 2.87
C ARG A 50 -4.03 -4.48 3.08
N LEU A 51 -3.93 -5.80 3.20
CA LEU A 51 -5.07 -6.70 3.30
C LEU A 51 -5.56 -6.89 4.74
N GLN A 52 -4.69 -6.78 5.73
CA GLN A 52 -5.00 -7.15 7.12
C GLN A 52 -5.18 -5.95 8.05
N GLU A 53 -4.43 -4.86 7.86
CA GLU A 53 -4.38 -3.78 8.86
C GLU A 53 -4.70 -2.40 8.31
N ALA A 54 -4.57 -2.18 7.00
CA ALA A 54 -4.86 -0.87 6.39
C ALA A 54 -6.37 -0.59 6.40
N PRO A 55 -6.86 0.43 7.12
CA PRO A 55 -8.27 0.77 7.10
C PRO A 55 -8.67 1.28 5.71
N PRO A 56 -9.85 0.92 5.19
CA PRO A 56 -10.33 1.44 3.91
C PRO A 56 -10.51 2.96 3.98
N GLU A 57 -10.27 3.61 2.86
CA GLU A 57 -10.31 5.07 2.65
C GLU A 57 -9.35 5.85 3.57
N SER A 58 -8.29 5.19 4.05
CA SER A 58 -7.29 5.82 4.90
C SER A 58 -6.08 6.30 4.12
N ILE A 59 -5.37 7.28 4.69
CA ILE A 59 -4.07 7.72 4.16
C ILE A 59 -3.09 6.54 4.13
N THR A 60 -3.11 5.68 5.14
CA THR A 60 -2.29 4.47 5.20
C THR A 60 -2.54 3.54 4.01
N GLU A 61 -3.81 3.34 3.64
CA GLU A 61 -4.19 2.57 2.46
C GLU A 61 -3.59 3.15 1.18
N ALA A 62 -3.80 4.44 0.94
CA ALA A 62 -3.29 5.15 -0.23
C ALA A 62 -1.75 5.14 -0.31
N LEU A 63 -1.08 5.24 0.84
CA LEU A 63 0.38 5.16 0.95
C LEU A 63 0.87 3.78 0.54
N ILE A 64 0.26 2.71 1.06
CA ILE A 64 0.64 1.34 0.74
C ILE A 64 0.38 1.02 -0.74
N ASP A 65 -0.77 1.43 -1.28
CA ASP A 65 -1.10 1.24 -2.70
C ASP A 65 -0.09 1.94 -3.61
N ARG A 66 0.32 3.17 -3.26
CA ARG A 66 1.37 3.89 -4.00
C ARG A 66 2.73 3.19 -3.89
N MET A 67 3.08 2.61 -2.73
CA MET A 67 4.30 1.81 -2.61
C MET A 67 4.28 0.54 -3.44
N LEU A 68 3.16 -0.19 -3.43
CA LEU A 68 3.00 -1.39 -4.26
C LEU A 68 3.10 -1.08 -5.75
N ALA A 69 2.44 0.00 -6.22
CA ALA A 69 2.51 0.42 -7.62
C ALA A 69 3.92 0.81 -8.10
N MET A 70 4.86 1.09 -7.19
CA MET A 70 6.27 1.35 -7.54
C MET A 70 7.10 0.07 -7.65
N LEU A 71 6.65 -1.01 -7.01
CA LEU A 71 7.37 -2.27 -6.90
C LEU A 71 6.87 -3.31 -7.90
N VAL A 72 5.59 -3.24 -8.28
CA VAL A 72 4.94 -4.16 -9.21
C VAL A 72 4.10 -3.42 -10.23
N ASP A 73 4.04 -3.97 -11.45
CA ASP A 73 3.27 -3.37 -12.55
C ASP A 73 1.75 -3.45 -12.32
N GLU A 74 1.27 -4.53 -11.69
CA GLU A 74 -0.16 -4.80 -11.46
C GLU A 74 -0.44 -5.11 -9.97
N PRO A 75 -0.47 -4.09 -9.08
CA PRO A 75 -0.65 -4.28 -7.65
C PRO A 75 -2.02 -4.86 -7.30
N GLU A 76 -3.08 -4.55 -8.05
CA GLU A 76 -4.42 -5.07 -7.80
C GLU A 76 -4.51 -6.58 -8.06
N VAL A 77 -3.78 -7.08 -9.07
CA VAL A 77 -3.70 -8.50 -9.39
C VAL A 77 -2.96 -9.25 -8.28
N LEU A 78 -1.87 -8.68 -7.78
CA LEU A 78 -1.14 -9.22 -6.63
C LEU A 78 -2.04 -9.31 -5.40
N LEU A 79 -2.70 -8.21 -5.02
CA LEU A 79 -3.56 -8.15 -3.85
C LEU A 79 -4.71 -9.14 -3.96
N ARG A 80 -5.34 -9.26 -5.13
CA ARG A 80 -6.39 -10.26 -5.39
C ARG A 80 -5.88 -11.69 -5.24
N ARG A 81 -4.67 -11.99 -5.72
CA ARG A 81 -4.07 -13.33 -5.57
C ARG A 81 -3.77 -13.64 -4.10
N MET A 82 -3.24 -12.67 -3.35
CA MET A 82 -2.94 -12.86 -1.93
C MET A 82 -4.20 -12.94 -1.08
N SER A 83 -5.26 -12.18 -1.39
CA SER A 83 -6.53 -12.30 -0.70
C SER A 83 -7.14 -13.69 -0.88
N MET A 84 -7.02 -14.29 -2.07
CA MET A 84 -7.46 -15.67 -2.35
C MET A 84 -6.66 -16.73 -1.58
N GLN A 85 -5.38 -16.47 -1.30
CA GLN A 85 -4.55 -17.38 -0.48
C GLN A 85 -4.81 -17.22 1.02
N LEU A 86 -5.21 -16.03 1.47
CA LEU A 86 -5.56 -15.73 2.86
C LEU A 86 -6.94 -16.23 3.27
N LEU A 87 -7.82 -16.51 2.31
CA LEU A 87 -9.04 -17.27 2.56
C LEU A 87 -8.63 -18.69 2.96
N PRO A 88 -8.82 -19.13 4.22
CA PRO A 88 -8.73 -20.55 4.52
C PRO A 88 -9.74 -21.22 3.59
N GLY A 89 -9.31 -22.27 2.89
CA GLY A 89 -10.23 -23.05 2.06
C GLY A 89 -11.49 -23.30 2.88
N SER A 90 -12.65 -23.01 2.29
CA SER A 90 -13.95 -23.42 2.83
C SER A 90 -13.96 -24.94 2.87
N GLY A 91 -13.34 -25.48 3.91
CA GLY A 91 -13.16 -26.88 4.20
C GLY A 91 -13.57 -27.04 5.64
N ASP A 92 -14.88 -26.94 5.87
CA ASP A 92 -15.60 -27.48 7.02
C ASP A 92 -17.11 -27.33 6.75
N GLU A 93 -17.62 -28.13 5.81
CA GLU A 93 -19.00 -28.63 5.88
C GLU A 93 -18.94 -30.15 5.79
N GLN A 94 -18.54 -30.74 6.91
CA GLN A 94 -18.74 -32.14 7.23
C GLN A 94 -20.08 -32.26 7.96
N GLN A 95 -21.18 -32.57 7.27
CA GLN A 95 -22.37 -33.13 7.94
C GLN A 95 -23.27 -33.95 6.99
N THR A 96 -23.09 -35.27 7.07
CA THR A 96 -24.10 -36.35 7.04
C THR A 96 -25.46 -36.07 6.39
N ASP A 97 -25.77 -36.82 5.34
CA ASP A 97 -26.87 -37.81 5.36
C ASP A 97 -26.48 -39.03 4.49
#